data_AF-A0AAV1ETR5-F1
#
_entry.id   AF-A0AAV1ETR5-F1
#
_cell.length_a   1.000
_cell.length_b   1.000
_cell.length_c   1.000
_cell.angle_alpha   90.00
_cell.angle_beta   90.00
_cell.angle_gamma   90.00
#
_symmetry.space_group_name_H-M   'P 1'
#
loop_
_entity.id
_entity.type
_entity.pdbx_description
1 polymer ?
#
loop_
_entity_poly.entity_id
_entity_poly.type
_entity_poly.pdbx_seq_one_letter_code
_entity_poly.pdbx_strand_id
1 'polypeptide(L)'
;MKAFLFTCTLVLWQIAASARSSDQDSQLIPGSLPGGDLNGYSIDYLKSRRARRALPPADEPDGSPVTEEGDASDLPTCLLCVCLTGSVYCEDVSPDMTSVPTLPKETAYLYARFNKIKKISSKDFADTVTLKRIDFTGNQISEIEDGAFSKLTLLEELTLAENRLVKLPMLPAKLTSFNANHNLLKTKGVKANLFKKMTKLVTLYLANNELEAVPHIPDSVRTLHLQNNNITEVNIDTFCRSNDTYYLRPSLNEVRMDGNPVILSKYPDSFTCMKVLPIGRYR
;
A
#
# COMPACT_ATOMS: atom_id res chain seq x y z
N MET A 1 11.99 -50.56 41.94
CA MET A 1 13.22 -50.10 42.60
C MET A 1 13.37 -48.60 42.39
N LYS A 2 13.29 -47.87 43.51
CA LYS A 2 13.84 -46.54 43.83
C LYS A 2 13.64 -45.35 42.85
N ALA A 3 12.83 -44.42 43.36
CA ALA A 3 12.77 -43.01 43.05
C ALA A 3 14.09 -42.28 43.34
N PHE A 4 14.31 -41.14 42.66
CA PHE A 4 14.94 -39.96 43.25
C PHE A 4 14.30 -38.69 42.69
N LEU A 5 13.63 -37.98 43.59
CA LEU A 5 13.28 -36.57 43.51
C LEU A 5 14.54 -35.74 43.76
N PHE A 6 14.70 -34.59 43.11
CA PHE A 6 15.33 -33.43 43.72
C PHE A 6 14.74 -32.13 43.17
N THR A 7 14.17 -31.38 44.10
CA THR A 7 13.66 -30.01 44.01
C THR A 7 14.78 -29.00 44.32
N CYS A 8 14.78 -27.82 43.68
CA CYS A 8 15.16 -26.56 44.35
C CYS A 8 14.84 -25.29 43.52
N THR A 9 13.77 -24.61 43.96
CA THR A 9 13.55 -23.15 44.15
C THR A 9 14.39 -22.08 43.42
N LEU A 10 13.64 -21.24 42.68
CA LEU A 10 13.53 -19.75 42.74
C LEU A 10 14.79 -18.88 42.90
N VAL A 11 15.02 -18.00 41.90
CA VAL A 11 15.20 -16.54 42.10
C VAL A 11 14.63 -15.77 40.89
N LEU A 12 13.69 -14.86 41.17
CA LEU A 12 13.20 -13.79 40.29
C LEU A 12 14.35 -12.85 39.91
N TRP A 13 14.36 -12.27 38.71
CA TRP A 13 14.82 -10.89 38.51
C TRP A 13 13.93 -10.22 37.44
N GLN A 14 13.05 -9.33 37.91
CA GLN A 14 12.57 -8.21 37.12
C GLN A 14 13.63 -7.11 37.16
N ILE A 15 13.82 -6.41 36.04
CA ILE A 15 14.30 -5.03 36.05
C ILE A 15 13.25 -4.19 35.33
N ALA A 16 12.73 -3.21 36.05
CA ALA A 16 11.78 -2.23 35.58
C ALA A 16 12.48 -1.06 34.86
N ALA A 17 11.76 -0.55 33.85
CA ALA A 17 11.55 0.85 33.46
C ALA A 17 12.72 1.84 33.28
N SER A 18 12.69 2.55 32.14
CA SER A 18 12.64 4.02 32.19
C SER A 18 11.86 4.57 30.99
N ALA A 19 10.63 5.02 31.26
CA ALA A 19 9.96 6.02 30.46
C ALA A 19 10.60 7.39 30.74
N ARG A 20 10.73 8.24 29.73
CA ARG A 20 11.20 9.62 29.87
C ARG A 20 10.11 10.54 29.30
N SER A 21 9.18 10.95 30.15
CA SER A 21 8.37 12.15 29.92
C SER A 21 9.21 13.37 30.31
N SER A 22 9.03 14.46 29.57
CA SER A 22 9.59 15.77 29.88
C SER A 22 8.42 16.72 29.99
N ASP A 23 7.88 16.86 31.20
CA ASP A 23 7.09 18.03 31.60
C ASP A 23 8.05 19.08 32.16
N GLN A 24 7.88 20.31 31.69
CA GLN A 24 8.54 21.48 32.25
C GLN A 24 7.47 22.36 32.89
N ASP A 25 7.50 22.41 34.22
CA ASP A 25 6.75 23.31 35.08
C ASP A 25 7.00 24.78 34.73
N SER A 26 5.97 25.61 34.85
CA SER A 26 6.06 26.91 35.54
C SER A 26 4.67 27.42 35.94
N GLN A 27 4.52 27.58 37.25
CA GLN A 27 3.37 28.01 38.03
C GLN A 27 2.92 29.46 37.75
N LEU A 28 1.66 29.80 38.10
CA LEU A 28 1.31 30.79 39.13
C LEU A 28 -0.23 31.00 39.25
N ILE A 29 -0.72 30.99 40.51
CA ILE A 29 -2.08 31.25 41.06
C ILE A 29 -2.26 32.79 41.19
N PRO A 30 -3.44 33.49 41.09
CA PRO A 30 -4.67 33.39 41.93
C PRO A 30 -5.99 33.71 41.16
N GLY A 31 -7.24 33.68 41.67
CA GLY A 31 -7.89 34.10 42.92
C GLY A 31 -9.34 34.55 42.58
N SER A 32 -10.26 34.50 43.53
CA SER A 32 -11.72 34.66 43.33
C SER A 32 -12.29 36.07 43.66
N LEU A 33 -13.37 36.46 42.94
CA LEU A 33 -14.51 37.40 43.25
C LEU A 33 -14.25 38.95 43.35
N PRO A 34 -15.29 39.84 43.38
CA PRO A 34 -16.38 40.10 42.40
C PRO A 34 -16.69 41.63 42.16
N GLY A 35 -17.54 41.95 41.16
CA GLY A 35 -18.45 43.13 41.15
C GLY A 35 -17.94 44.51 40.65
N GLY A 36 -18.81 45.23 39.92
CA GLY A 36 -18.71 46.70 39.74
C GLY A 36 -19.21 47.25 38.39
N ASP A 37 -20.47 47.69 38.35
CA ASP A 37 -21.05 48.60 37.35
C ASP A 37 -20.33 49.95 37.31
N LEU A 38 -20.18 50.58 36.13
CA LEU A 38 -20.27 52.05 35.98
C LEU A 38 -20.69 52.48 34.55
N ASN A 39 -21.62 53.43 34.55
CA ASN A 39 -22.33 54.10 33.46
C ASN A 39 -21.55 55.18 32.68
N GLY A 40 -22.11 55.55 31.53
CA GLY A 40 -22.10 56.92 30.95
C GLY A 40 -21.14 57.09 29.75
N TYR A 41 -21.42 57.80 28.64
CA TYR A 41 -22.36 58.86 28.25
C TYR A 41 -22.45 58.82 26.69
N SER A 42 -23.63 58.68 26.06
CA SER A 42 -24.52 59.71 25.45
C SER A 42 -23.89 60.75 24.52
N ILE A 43 -24.38 60.84 23.26
CA ILE A 43 -24.66 61.99 22.34
C ILE A 43 -25.22 61.37 21.03
N ASP A 44 -26.19 61.86 20.24
CA ASP A 44 -27.38 62.70 20.38
C ASP A 44 -28.19 62.53 19.06
N TYR A 45 -29.52 62.61 19.19
CA TYR A 45 -30.50 63.20 18.26
C TYR A 45 -30.30 63.15 16.74
N LEU A 46 -31.28 62.53 16.04
CA LEU A 46 -32.21 63.26 15.15
C LEU A 46 -33.46 62.43 14.81
N LYS A 47 -34.63 63.01 15.09
CA LYS A 47 -35.98 62.54 14.73
C LYS A 47 -36.34 62.99 13.31
N SER A 48 -36.94 62.12 12.48
CA SER A 48 -38.16 62.50 11.72
C SER A 48 -38.90 61.32 11.05
N ARG A 49 -40.09 61.03 11.60
CA ARG A 49 -41.40 60.69 10.99
C ARG A 49 -41.48 59.83 9.70
N ARG A 50 -42.12 58.65 9.80
CA ARG A 50 -43.51 58.41 9.28
C ARG A 50 -44.07 56.99 9.58
N ALA A 51 -45.30 57.02 10.11
CA ALA A 51 -46.45 56.10 9.97
C ALA A 51 -46.29 54.56 9.99
N ARG A 52 -47.02 53.93 10.92
CA ARG A 52 -47.23 52.50 11.12
C ARG A 52 -48.08 51.85 10.01
N ARG A 53 -47.73 50.62 9.61
CA ARG A 53 -48.67 49.53 9.30
C ARG A 53 -48.06 48.19 9.74
N ALA A 54 -48.91 47.35 10.32
CA ALA A 54 -48.57 46.16 11.10
C ALA A 54 -48.04 44.99 10.24
N LEU A 55 -47.10 44.22 10.80
CA LEU A 55 -46.70 42.89 10.33
C LEU A 55 -47.23 41.81 11.30
N PRO A 56 -47.69 40.64 10.78
CA PRO A 56 -48.19 39.51 11.56
C PRO A 56 -47.06 38.74 12.29
N PRO A 57 -47.40 37.79 13.20
CA PRO A 57 -46.44 37.24 14.16
C PRO A 57 -45.42 36.30 13.53
N ALA A 58 -44.33 36.10 14.26
CA ALA A 58 -43.18 35.27 13.89
C ALA A 58 -43.58 33.82 13.60
N ASP A 59 -43.21 33.34 12.40
CA ASP A 59 -43.10 31.92 12.10
C ASP A 59 -41.72 31.44 12.56
N GLU A 60 -41.72 30.46 13.45
CA GLU A 60 -40.56 29.60 13.76
C GLU A 60 -40.13 28.83 12.51
N PRO A 61 -38.83 28.78 12.16
CA PRO A 61 -38.32 27.75 11.25
C PRO A 61 -37.63 26.66 12.06
N ASP A 62 -38.41 25.60 12.25
CA ASP A 62 -38.09 24.21 11.91
C ASP A 62 -36.70 23.67 12.31
N GLY A 63 -36.67 23.03 13.48
CA GLY A 63 -35.62 22.10 13.86
C GLY A 63 -35.67 20.85 13.01
N SER A 64 -35.01 20.89 11.85
CA SER A 64 -34.56 19.69 11.15
C SER A 64 -33.10 19.40 11.57
N PRO A 65 -32.77 18.18 12.04
CA PRO A 65 -31.40 17.85 12.34
C PRO A 65 -30.64 17.78 11.01
N VAL A 66 -29.63 18.62 10.86
CA VAL A 66 -28.59 18.43 9.86
C VAL A 66 -27.92 17.11 10.21
N THR A 67 -28.23 16.06 9.44
CA THR A 67 -27.45 14.82 9.46
C THR A 67 -26.11 15.15 8.81
N GLU A 68 -25.14 15.61 9.61
CA GLU A 68 -23.72 15.51 9.26
C GLU A 68 -23.30 14.03 9.35
N GLU A 69 -23.75 13.24 8.38
CA GLU A 69 -23.05 12.02 7.99
C GLU A 69 -22.28 12.34 6.71
N GLY A 70 -21.21 13.14 6.86
CA GLY A 70 -20.20 13.25 5.82
C GLY A 70 -19.46 11.92 5.72
N ASP A 71 -19.88 11.06 4.79
CA ASP A 71 -19.09 9.91 4.40
C ASP A 71 -17.73 10.43 3.90
N ALA A 72 -16.64 9.91 4.48
CA ALA A 72 -15.29 10.28 4.06
C ALA A 72 -15.00 9.92 2.59
N SER A 73 -15.92 9.18 1.94
CA SER A 73 -15.89 8.84 0.51
C SER A 73 -16.16 10.02 -0.44
N ASP A 74 -16.83 11.09 0.02
CA ASP A 74 -17.21 12.24 -0.81
C ASP A 74 -16.24 13.44 -0.68
N LEU A 75 -15.16 13.29 0.10
CA LEU A 75 -14.17 14.33 0.22
C LEU A 75 -13.20 14.32 -0.99
N PRO A 76 -12.99 15.44 -1.68
CA PRO A 76 -12.02 15.52 -2.77
C PRO A 76 -10.67 14.91 -2.39
N THR A 77 -10.14 14.03 -3.23
CA THR A 77 -8.84 13.36 -3.00
C THR A 77 -7.74 14.34 -2.60
N CYS A 78 -7.72 15.54 -3.19
CA CYS A 78 -6.70 16.55 -2.91
C CYS A 78 -6.88 17.34 -1.60
N LEU A 79 -7.94 17.05 -0.82
CA LEU A 79 -8.09 17.54 0.55
C LEU A 79 -7.45 16.58 1.57
N LEU A 80 -7.49 15.27 1.30
CA LEU A 80 -6.85 14.25 2.12
C LEU A 80 -5.40 13.99 1.70
N CYS A 81 -5.10 14.18 0.43
CA CYS A 81 -3.82 13.90 -0.19
C CYS A 81 -3.21 15.17 -0.80
N VAL A 82 -1.91 15.14 -1.05
CA VAL A 82 -1.21 16.23 -1.73
C VAL A 82 -1.21 15.98 -3.24
N CYS A 83 -1.85 16.87 -4.00
CA CYS A 83 -1.90 16.81 -5.47
C CYS A 83 -0.92 17.83 -6.09
N LEU A 84 0.08 17.34 -6.83
CA LEU A 84 1.10 18.16 -7.49
C LEU A 84 1.29 17.73 -8.94
N THR A 85 0.90 18.58 -9.88
CA THR A 85 1.23 18.44 -11.33
C THR A 85 1.05 17.01 -11.86
N GLY A 86 -0.17 16.46 -11.73
CA GLY A 86 -0.48 15.10 -12.18
C GLY A 86 0.04 13.97 -11.27
N SER A 87 0.53 14.30 -10.07
CA SER A 87 0.91 13.32 -9.04
C SER A 87 0.01 13.48 -7.82
N VAL A 88 -0.39 12.37 -7.22
CA VAL A 88 -1.20 12.32 -6.01
C VAL A 88 -0.43 11.56 -4.94
N TYR A 89 -0.17 12.21 -3.81
CA TYR A 89 0.56 11.67 -2.65
C TYR A 89 -0.40 11.52 -1.47
N CYS A 90 -0.78 10.28 -1.18
CA CYS A 90 -1.62 9.85 -0.07
C CYS A 90 -0.81 8.92 0.84
N GLU A 91 0.27 9.41 1.45
CA GLU A 91 1.09 8.59 2.36
C GLU A 91 0.60 8.78 3.80
N ASP A 92 0.26 7.68 4.47
CA ASP A 92 -0.17 7.64 5.89
C ASP A 92 -1.22 8.73 6.23
N VAL A 93 -2.31 8.78 5.45
CA VAL A 93 -3.31 9.84 5.59
C VAL A 93 -4.21 9.60 6.80
N SER A 94 -4.66 10.71 7.42
CA SER A 94 -5.61 10.71 8.53
C SER A 94 -6.89 11.45 8.13
N PRO A 95 -8.09 10.84 8.23
CA PRO A 95 -8.37 9.49 8.74
C PRO A 95 -7.86 8.37 7.83
N ASP A 96 -7.77 7.15 8.39
CA ASP A 96 -7.25 5.97 7.69
C ASP A 96 -7.97 5.72 6.36
N MET A 97 -7.21 5.72 5.26
CA MET A 97 -7.75 5.43 3.94
C MET A 97 -7.92 3.91 3.73
N THR A 98 -9.16 3.46 3.52
CA THR A 98 -9.53 2.03 3.41
C THR A 98 -9.86 1.56 1.98
N SER A 99 -10.05 2.50 1.06
CA SER A 99 -10.31 2.30 -0.37
C SER A 99 -9.48 3.29 -1.19
N VAL A 100 -9.38 3.04 -2.50
CA VAL A 100 -8.75 4.01 -3.42
C VAL A 100 -9.72 5.19 -3.61
N PRO A 101 -9.30 6.44 -3.37
CA PRO A 101 -10.17 7.61 -3.50
C PRO A 101 -10.33 8.00 -4.98
N THR A 102 -11.34 8.81 -5.31
CA THR A 102 -11.58 9.23 -6.70
C THR A 102 -10.47 10.15 -7.21
N LEU A 103 -9.65 9.64 -8.12
CA LEU A 103 -8.48 10.35 -8.62
C LEU A 103 -8.82 11.38 -9.71
N PRO A 104 -8.10 12.50 -9.80
CA PRO A 104 -8.15 13.39 -10.96
C PRO A 104 -7.80 12.65 -12.26
N LYS A 105 -8.49 12.95 -13.37
CA LYS A 105 -8.36 12.21 -14.65
C LYS A 105 -6.95 12.27 -15.26
N GLU A 106 -6.24 13.36 -14.99
CA GLU A 106 -4.90 13.65 -15.49
C GLU A 106 -3.79 13.07 -14.59
N THR A 107 -4.14 12.29 -13.56
CA THR A 107 -3.17 11.70 -12.63
C THR A 107 -2.28 10.69 -13.34
N ALA A 108 -0.99 11.00 -13.43
CA ALA A 108 0.06 10.13 -13.96
C ALA A 108 0.78 9.32 -12.88
N TYR A 109 0.83 9.81 -11.64
CA TYR A 109 1.55 9.16 -10.54
C TYR A 109 0.67 9.09 -9.29
N LEU A 110 0.49 7.89 -8.73
CA LEU A 110 -0.21 7.69 -7.46
C LEU A 110 0.73 7.05 -6.45
N TYR A 111 0.89 7.69 -5.29
CA TYR A 111 1.60 7.15 -4.15
C TYR A 111 0.64 7.07 -2.96
N ALA A 112 0.16 5.87 -2.66
CA ALA A 112 -0.85 5.62 -1.62
C ALA A 112 -0.30 4.66 -0.56
N ARG A 113 0.88 4.98 -0.02
CA ARG A 113 1.66 4.10 0.87
C ARG A 113 1.16 4.13 2.31
N PHE A 114 1.38 3.03 3.02
CA PHE A 114 1.18 2.92 4.47
C PHE A 114 -0.24 3.28 4.95
N ASN A 115 -1.26 3.00 4.12
CA ASN A 115 -2.65 3.16 4.51
C ASN A 115 -3.30 1.81 4.88
N LYS A 116 -4.63 1.77 4.97
CA LYS A 116 -5.41 0.59 5.33
C LYS A 116 -6.27 0.10 4.16
N ILE A 117 -5.82 0.30 2.92
CA ILE A 117 -6.56 -0.14 1.72
C ILE A 117 -6.65 -1.66 1.72
N LYS A 118 -7.86 -2.22 1.60
CA LYS A 118 -8.10 -3.67 1.65
C LYS A 118 -8.41 -4.31 0.31
N LYS A 119 -9.03 -3.55 -0.59
CA LYS A 119 -9.51 -4.04 -1.88
C LYS A 119 -9.28 -2.99 -2.96
N ILE A 120 -9.04 -3.48 -4.18
CA ILE A 120 -9.00 -2.65 -5.40
C ILE A 120 -10.04 -3.18 -6.37
N SER A 121 -10.96 -2.31 -6.79
CA SER A 121 -12.04 -2.60 -7.72
C SER A 121 -11.70 -2.18 -9.16
N SER A 122 -12.41 -2.76 -10.12
CA SER A 122 -12.41 -2.36 -11.53
C SER A 122 -12.85 -0.92 -11.80
N LYS A 123 -13.53 -0.29 -10.83
CA LYS A 123 -13.98 1.10 -10.92
C LYS A 123 -12.94 2.11 -10.48
N ASP A 124 -12.02 1.74 -9.57
CA ASP A 124 -11.07 2.66 -8.94
C ASP A 124 -10.18 3.40 -9.94
N PHE A 125 -9.88 2.77 -11.06
CA PHE A 125 -9.06 3.33 -12.15
C PHE A 125 -9.79 3.46 -13.48
N ALA A 126 -11.13 3.48 -13.46
CA ALA A 126 -11.92 3.46 -14.67
C ALA A 126 -11.69 4.70 -15.56
N ASP A 127 -11.41 5.84 -14.93
CA ASP A 127 -11.30 7.17 -15.56
C ASP A 127 -9.87 7.74 -15.57
N THR A 128 -8.89 7.04 -14.97
CA THR A 128 -7.48 7.47 -14.86
C THR A 128 -6.54 6.68 -15.76
N VAL A 129 -6.84 6.67 -17.05
CA VAL A 129 -6.06 5.95 -18.08
C VAL A 129 -4.65 6.50 -18.31
N THR A 130 -4.34 7.66 -17.73
CA THR A 130 -3.07 8.38 -17.83
C THR A 130 -2.00 7.89 -16.83
N LEU A 131 -2.37 7.04 -15.87
CA LEU A 131 -1.47 6.51 -14.84
C LEU A 131 -0.29 5.75 -15.44
N LYS A 132 0.91 6.15 -15.02
CA LYS A 132 2.21 5.55 -15.38
C LYS A 132 2.84 4.81 -14.22
N ARG A 133 2.61 5.28 -12.99
CA ARG A 133 3.14 4.65 -11.76
C ARG A 133 2.08 4.61 -10.68
N ILE A 134 1.99 3.46 -10.01
CA ILE A 134 1.13 3.24 -8.86
C ILE A 134 1.96 2.58 -7.76
N ASP A 135 1.89 3.15 -6.56
CA ASP A 135 2.53 2.62 -5.36
C ASP A 135 1.53 2.43 -4.23
N PHE A 136 1.28 1.17 -3.89
CA PHE A 136 0.41 0.74 -2.79
C PHE A 136 1.20 0.02 -1.68
N THR A 137 2.48 0.32 -1.53
CA THR A 137 3.33 -0.33 -0.53
C THR A 137 2.77 -0.17 0.89
N GLY A 138 2.82 -1.25 1.68
CA GLY A 138 2.47 -1.19 3.11
C GLY A 138 0.97 -1.00 3.37
N ASN A 139 0.11 -1.53 2.51
CA ASN A 139 -1.34 -1.53 2.72
C ASN A 139 -1.82 -2.90 3.23
N GLN A 140 -3.14 -3.12 3.24
CA GLN A 140 -3.76 -4.37 3.69
C GLN A 140 -4.48 -5.07 2.53
N ILE A 141 -4.03 -4.87 1.29
CA ILE A 141 -4.73 -5.32 0.09
C ILE A 141 -4.69 -6.84 0.05
N SER A 142 -5.85 -7.48 0.15
CA SER A 142 -6.01 -8.92 0.05
C SER A 142 -6.72 -9.36 -1.24
N GLU A 143 -7.46 -8.44 -1.87
CA GLU A 143 -8.26 -8.72 -3.05
C GLU A 143 -8.12 -7.61 -4.09
N ILE A 144 -7.85 -8.00 -5.34
CA ILE A 144 -7.88 -7.13 -6.50
C ILE A 144 -8.81 -7.77 -7.52
N GLU A 145 -9.81 -7.03 -7.98
CA GLU A 145 -10.74 -7.50 -9.01
C GLU A 145 -10.01 -7.78 -10.33
N ASP A 146 -10.45 -8.83 -11.03
CA ASP A 146 -9.95 -9.11 -12.37
C ASP A 146 -10.30 -7.93 -13.29
N GLY A 147 -9.28 -7.37 -13.93
CA GLY A 147 -9.43 -6.20 -14.79
C GLY A 147 -9.30 -4.85 -14.10
N ALA A 148 -9.01 -4.79 -12.79
CA ALA A 148 -8.72 -3.55 -12.06
C ALA A 148 -7.71 -2.63 -12.77
N PHE A 149 -6.67 -3.22 -13.35
CA PHE A 149 -5.63 -2.48 -14.07
C PHE A 149 -5.78 -2.54 -15.60
N SER A 150 -6.84 -3.15 -16.13
CA SER A 150 -6.96 -3.45 -17.57
C SER A 150 -6.94 -2.21 -18.48
N LYS A 151 -7.50 -1.09 -18.01
CA LYS A 151 -7.54 0.18 -18.76
C LYS A 151 -6.24 0.98 -18.68
N LEU A 152 -5.33 0.62 -17.77
CA LEU A 152 -4.09 1.33 -17.51
C LEU A 152 -3.01 0.97 -18.55
N THR A 153 -3.28 1.32 -19.81
CA THR A 153 -2.42 0.97 -20.96
C THR A 153 -1.08 1.69 -20.97
N LEU A 154 -0.91 2.72 -20.12
CA LEU A 154 0.32 3.49 -19.93
C LEU A 154 1.07 3.12 -18.65
N LEU A 155 0.58 2.16 -17.86
CA LEU A 155 1.22 1.79 -16.60
C LEU A 155 2.56 1.10 -16.86
N GLU A 156 3.61 1.72 -16.35
CA GLU A 156 4.99 1.26 -16.46
C GLU A 156 5.46 0.64 -15.14
N GLU A 157 5.02 1.18 -14.01
CA GLU A 157 5.48 0.74 -12.70
C GLU A 157 4.32 0.50 -11.74
N LEU A 158 4.30 -0.71 -11.16
CA LEU A 158 3.31 -1.08 -10.17
C LEU A 158 4.00 -1.76 -8.99
N THR A 159 3.81 -1.20 -7.79
CA THR A 159 4.18 -1.87 -6.56
C THR A 159 2.98 -2.13 -5.66
N LEU A 160 2.87 -3.40 -5.28
CA LEU A 160 1.92 -3.98 -4.33
C LEU A 160 2.70 -4.62 -3.18
N ALA A 161 3.91 -4.12 -2.89
CA ALA A 161 4.76 -4.69 -1.87
C ALA A 161 4.13 -4.56 -0.48
N GLU A 162 4.44 -5.48 0.43
CA GLU A 162 3.99 -5.41 1.84
C GLU A 162 2.47 -5.32 1.94
N ASN A 163 1.79 -6.28 1.33
CA ASN A 163 0.34 -6.42 1.32
C ASN A 163 -0.05 -7.86 1.72
N ARG A 164 -1.31 -8.25 1.52
CA ARG A 164 -1.83 -9.56 1.93
C ARG A 164 -2.38 -10.35 0.73
N LEU A 165 -1.79 -10.16 -0.45
CA LEU A 165 -2.27 -10.77 -1.68
C LEU A 165 -1.99 -12.27 -1.69
N VAL A 166 -3.02 -13.05 -1.97
CA VAL A 166 -2.92 -14.51 -2.19
C VAL A 166 -2.92 -14.85 -3.68
N LYS A 167 -3.47 -13.96 -4.52
CA LYS A 167 -3.55 -14.09 -5.98
C LYS A 167 -3.22 -12.77 -6.66
N LEU A 168 -2.65 -12.84 -7.86
CA LEU A 168 -2.42 -11.67 -8.71
C LEU A 168 -3.55 -11.52 -9.76
N PRO A 169 -4.02 -10.29 -10.02
CA PRO A 169 -4.96 -10.00 -11.09
C PRO A 169 -4.26 -10.05 -12.45
N MET A 170 -5.02 -9.83 -13.53
CA MET A 170 -4.42 -9.51 -14.83
C MET A 170 -3.67 -8.19 -14.76
N LEU A 171 -2.44 -8.19 -15.27
CA LEU A 171 -1.53 -7.05 -15.22
C LEU A 171 -1.35 -6.41 -16.62
N PRO A 172 -1.12 -5.09 -16.72
CA PRO A 172 -0.88 -4.41 -18.00
C PRO A 172 0.40 -4.90 -18.69
N ALA A 173 0.35 -5.02 -20.03
CA ALA A 173 1.48 -5.53 -20.81
C ALA A 173 2.67 -4.54 -20.92
N LYS A 174 2.46 -3.25 -20.63
CA LYS A 174 3.50 -2.21 -20.72
C LYS A 174 4.40 -2.11 -19.49
N LEU A 175 4.12 -2.87 -18.42
CA LEU A 175 4.92 -2.82 -17.20
C LEU A 175 6.41 -3.05 -17.49
N THR A 176 7.23 -2.17 -16.94
CA THR A 176 8.69 -2.24 -16.91
C THR A 176 9.18 -2.65 -15.53
N SER A 177 8.43 -2.34 -14.47
CA SER A 177 8.71 -2.76 -13.10
C SER A 177 7.46 -3.28 -12.41
N PHE A 178 7.57 -4.48 -11.83
CA PHE A 178 6.52 -5.04 -10.98
C PHE A 178 7.11 -5.54 -9.66
N ASN A 179 6.54 -5.07 -8.55
CA ASN A 179 6.96 -5.46 -7.21
C ASN A 179 5.76 -5.95 -6.39
N ALA A 180 5.76 -7.23 -6.04
CA ALA A 180 4.82 -7.83 -5.11
C ALA A 180 5.54 -8.59 -3.98
N ASN A 181 6.70 -8.08 -3.54
CA ASN A 181 7.41 -8.60 -2.38
C ASN A 181 6.53 -8.57 -1.12
N HIS A 182 6.82 -9.46 -0.15
CA HIS A 182 6.14 -9.48 1.15
C HIS A 182 4.61 -9.56 0.99
N ASN A 183 4.16 -10.62 0.33
CA ASN A 183 2.76 -10.98 0.20
C ASN A 183 2.59 -12.47 0.57
N LEU A 184 1.41 -13.03 0.30
CA LEU A 184 1.06 -14.42 0.61
C LEU A 184 0.84 -15.21 -0.70
N LEU A 185 1.57 -14.85 -1.76
CA LEU A 185 1.36 -15.40 -3.09
C LEU A 185 1.83 -16.85 -3.13
N LYS A 186 0.91 -17.74 -3.53
CA LYS A 186 1.21 -19.14 -3.87
C LYS A 186 1.27 -19.31 -5.38
N THR A 187 1.93 -20.36 -5.86
CA THR A 187 2.00 -20.66 -7.31
C THR A 187 0.62 -20.71 -7.96
N LYS A 188 -0.39 -21.27 -7.28
CA LYS A 188 -1.79 -21.31 -7.76
C LYS A 188 -2.43 -19.91 -7.91
N GLY A 189 -1.97 -18.94 -7.14
CA GLY A 189 -2.41 -17.55 -7.20
C GLY A 189 -1.75 -16.74 -8.32
N VAL A 190 -0.71 -17.28 -8.97
CA VAL A 190 -0.01 -16.64 -10.09
C VAL A 190 -0.25 -17.47 -11.34
N LYS A 191 -1.09 -16.96 -12.27
CA LYS A 191 -1.37 -17.65 -13.53
C LYS A 191 -0.05 -17.90 -14.28
N ALA A 192 0.18 -19.13 -14.76
CA ALA A 192 1.44 -19.55 -15.37
C ALA A 192 1.96 -18.61 -16.48
N ASN A 193 1.05 -18.04 -17.27
CA ASN A 193 1.35 -17.13 -18.37
C ASN A 193 1.15 -15.64 -18.04
N LEU A 194 1.02 -15.28 -16.76
CA LEU A 194 0.69 -13.90 -16.34
C LEU A 194 1.67 -12.87 -16.90
N PHE A 195 2.97 -13.16 -16.81
CA PHE A 195 4.03 -12.25 -17.25
C PHE A 195 4.39 -12.41 -18.73
N LYS A 196 3.93 -13.47 -19.41
CA LYS A 196 4.38 -13.85 -20.77
C LYS A 196 4.26 -12.73 -21.81
N LYS A 197 3.25 -11.86 -21.68
CA LYS A 197 3.01 -10.75 -22.62
C LYS A 197 3.82 -9.48 -22.31
N MET A 198 4.50 -9.41 -21.15
CA MET A 198 5.21 -8.22 -20.71
C MET A 198 6.63 -8.19 -21.30
N THR A 199 6.72 -7.88 -22.59
CA THR A 199 7.98 -7.88 -23.35
C THR A 199 8.94 -6.74 -22.99
N LYS A 200 8.50 -5.82 -22.13
CA LYS A 200 9.31 -4.69 -21.63
C LYS A 200 9.61 -4.77 -20.14
N LEU A 201 9.20 -5.84 -19.46
CA LEU A 201 9.42 -6.01 -18.02
C LEU A 201 10.93 -6.17 -17.75
N VAL A 202 11.49 -5.27 -16.96
CA VAL A 202 12.92 -5.23 -16.60
C VAL A 202 13.12 -5.78 -15.19
N THR A 203 12.29 -5.37 -14.24
CA THR A 203 12.41 -5.72 -12.82
C THR A 203 11.16 -6.49 -12.37
N LEU A 204 11.39 -7.67 -11.80
CA LEU A 204 10.34 -8.50 -11.23
C LEU A 204 10.72 -8.93 -9.81
N TYR A 205 9.97 -8.43 -8.84
CA TYR A 205 10.20 -8.71 -7.42
C TYR A 205 9.01 -9.50 -6.85
N LEU A 206 9.28 -10.74 -6.43
CA LEU A 206 8.33 -11.69 -5.86
C LEU A 206 8.91 -12.37 -4.59
N ALA A 207 9.88 -11.75 -3.94
CA ALA A 207 10.53 -12.24 -2.74
C ALA A 207 9.60 -12.21 -1.52
N ASN A 208 9.87 -13.05 -0.52
CA ASN A 208 9.07 -13.14 0.71
C ASN A 208 7.60 -13.40 0.40
N ASN A 209 7.33 -14.52 -0.27
CA ASN A 209 6.02 -15.03 -0.62
C ASN A 209 5.97 -16.55 -0.31
N GLU A 210 4.92 -17.23 -0.75
CA GLU A 210 4.72 -18.67 -0.56
C GLU A 210 4.76 -19.43 -1.90
N LEU A 211 5.57 -18.96 -2.87
CA LEU A 211 5.66 -19.60 -4.18
C LEU A 211 6.34 -20.97 -4.07
N GLU A 212 5.71 -22.00 -4.62
CA GLU A 212 6.22 -23.38 -4.66
C GLU A 212 7.02 -23.67 -5.94
N ALA A 213 6.87 -22.83 -6.97
CA ALA A 213 7.55 -22.94 -8.24
C ALA A 213 7.80 -21.55 -8.85
N VAL A 214 8.79 -21.46 -9.73
CA VAL A 214 9.10 -20.24 -10.47
C VAL A 214 8.03 -20.01 -11.57
N PRO A 215 7.36 -18.85 -11.62
CA PRO A 215 6.44 -18.54 -12.71
C PRO A 215 7.21 -18.29 -14.03
N HIS A 216 6.53 -18.34 -15.18
CA HIS A 216 7.19 -18.05 -16.45
C HIS A 216 7.76 -16.62 -16.47
N ILE A 217 9.08 -16.50 -16.63
CA ILE A 217 9.80 -15.22 -16.63
C ILE A 217 10.01 -14.73 -18.07
N PRO A 218 9.61 -13.50 -18.44
CA PRO A 218 9.87 -12.94 -19.76
C PRO A 218 11.36 -12.77 -20.08
N ASP A 219 11.72 -12.85 -21.36
CA ASP A 219 13.11 -12.67 -21.84
C ASP A 219 13.68 -11.27 -21.54
N SER A 220 12.81 -10.27 -21.36
CA SER A 220 13.19 -8.88 -21.10
C SER A 220 13.71 -8.63 -19.68
N VAL A 221 13.40 -9.54 -18.73
CA VAL A 221 13.71 -9.35 -17.32
C VAL A 221 15.23 -9.35 -17.11
N ARG A 222 15.69 -8.35 -16.36
CA ARG A 222 17.10 -8.17 -15.98
C ARG A 222 17.36 -8.50 -14.52
N THR A 223 16.42 -8.15 -13.65
CA THR A 223 16.51 -8.39 -12.20
C THR A 223 15.30 -9.18 -11.75
N LEU A 224 15.56 -10.36 -11.17
CA LEU A 224 14.55 -11.28 -10.67
C LEU A 224 14.82 -11.63 -9.21
N HIS A 225 13.91 -11.25 -8.32
CA HIS A 225 13.98 -11.60 -6.90
C HIS A 225 12.89 -12.59 -6.53
N LEU A 226 13.31 -13.78 -6.09
CA LEU A 226 12.46 -14.90 -5.66
C LEU A 226 12.91 -15.44 -4.29
N GLN A 227 13.79 -14.73 -3.58
CA GLN A 227 14.29 -15.18 -2.29
C GLN A 227 13.17 -15.32 -1.26
N ASN A 228 13.37 -16.21 -0.28
CA ASN A 228 12.42 -16.49 0.81
C ASN A 228 11.02 -16.86 0.26
N ASN A 229 10.99 -17.88 -0.58
CA ASN A 229 9.77 -18.55 -1.02
C ASN A 229 9.84 -20.03 -0.63
N ASN A 230 8.87 -20.83 -1.09
CA ASN A 230 8.82 -22.27 -0.86
C ASN A 230 9.18 -23.07 -2.14
N ILE A 231 10.04 -22.54 -3.01
CA ILE A 231 10.37 -23.16 -4.30
C ILE A 231 11.18 -24.44 -4.02
N THR A 232 10.63 -25.60 -4.38
CA THR A 232 11.26 -26.91 -4.12
C THR A 232 12.01 -27.46 -5.31
N GLU A 233 11.57 -27.13 -6.52
CA GLU A 233 12.14 -27.64 -7.77
C GLU A 233 12.21 -26.58 -8.85
N VAL A 234 13.17 -26.76 -9.75
CA VAL A 234 13.26 -26.08 -11.04
C VAL A 234 13.44 -27.14 -12.12
N ASN A 235 13.09 -26.82 -13.36
CA ASN A 235 13.23 -27.73 -14.51
C ASN A 235 14.00 -27.04 -15.65
N ILE A 236 14.35 -27.79 -16.68
CA ILE A 236 15.16 -27.29 -17.81
C ILE A 236 14.53 -26.07 -18.51
N ASP A 237 13.20 -25.96 -18.47
CA ASP A 237 12.42 -24.87 -19.08
C ASP A 237 12.11 -23.71 -18.12
N THR A 238 12.61 -23.76 -16.88
CA THR A 238 12.30 -22.73 -15.87
C THR A 238 12.93 -21.39 -16.22
N PHE A 239 14.21 -21.42 -16.60
CA PHE A 239 14.92 -20.23 -17.09
C PHE A 239 15.36 -20.38 -18.54
N CYS A 240 15.55 -21.59 -19.04
CA CYS A 240 16.02 -21.86 -20.40
C CYS A 240 14.90 -22.40 -21.30
N ARG A 241 15.24 -22.73 -22.55
CA ARG A 241 14.31 -23.34 -23.51
C ARG A 241 14.90 -24.65 -23.99
N SER A 242 14.35 -25.78 -23.55
CA SER A 242 14.82 -27.10 -23.94
C SER A 242 14.73 -27.37 -25.44
N ASN A 243 13.85 -26.66 -26.15
CA ASN A 243 13.69 -26.76 -27.60
C ASN A 243 14.70 -25.94 -28.41
N ASP A 244 15.52 -25.10 -27.77
CA ASP A 244 16.51 -24.24 -28.42
C ASP A 244 17.82 -24.28 -27.66
N THR A 245 18.75 -25.11 -28.14
CA THR A 245 20.07 -25.31 -27.53
C THR A 245 20.97 -24.08 -27.62
N TYR A 246 20.64 -23.09 -28.46
CA TYR A 246 21.36 -21.83 -28.58
C TYR A 246 20.68 -20.68 -27.82
N TYR A 247 19.58 -20.97 -27.12
CA TYR A 247 18.87 -19.97 -26.35
C TYR A 247 19.75 -19.44 -25.21
N LEU A 248 19.97 -18.12 -25.22
CA LEU A 248 20.70 -17.41 -24.19
C LEU A 248 19.82 -16.31 -23.60
N ARG A 249 20.01 -16.02 -22.31
CA ARG A 249 19.37 -14.90 -21.59
C ARG A 249 20.40 -13.84 -21.22
N PRO A 250 20.91 -13.07 -22.21
CA PRO A 250 21.95 -12.08 -21.94
C PRO A 250 21.45 -10.90 -21.10
N SER A 251 20.15 -10.65 -21.09
CA SER A 251 19.53 -9.57 -20.31
C SER A 251 19.48 -9.85 -18.81
N LEU A 252 19.42 -11.13 -18.42
CA LEU A 252 19.20 -11.54 -17.04
C LEU A 252 20.52 -11.39 -16.27
N ASN A 253 20.62 -10.32 -15.49
CA ASN A 253 21.83 -9.86 -14.80
C ASN A 253 21.85 -10.22 -13.32
N GLU A 254 20.68 -10.39 -12.71
CA GLU A 254 20.56 -10.70 -11.29
C GLU A 254 19.38 -11.63 -11.06
N VAL A 255 19.66 -12.76 -10.41
CA VAL A 255 18.64 -13.74 -10.00
C VAL A 255 18.90 -14.10 -8.54
N ARG A 256 17.93 -13.83 -7.66
CA ARG A 256 18.01 -14.20 -6.24
C ARG A 256 17.00 -15.29 -5.92
N MET A 257 17.50 -16.41 -5.42
CA MET A 257 16.69 -17.58 -5.01
C MET A 257 17.07 -18.08 -3.62
N ASP A 258 17.84 -17.32 -2.85
CA ASP A 258 18.22 -17.65 -1.49
C ASP A 258 16.99 -17.84 -0.58
N GLY A 259 17.10 -18.67 0.45
CA GLY A 259 15.98 -18.94 1.36
C GLY A 259 14.86 -19.84 0.80
N ASN A 260 15.04 -20.42 -0.39
CA ASN A 260 14.17 -21.48 -0.91
C ASN A 260 14.70 -22.89 -0.57
N PRO A 261 13.83 -23.91 -0.45
CA PRO A 261 14.24 -25.30 -0.22
C PRO A 261 14.88 -26.00 -1.43
N VAL A 262 14.79 -25.44 -2.64
CA VAL A 262 15.40 -25.98 -3.86
C VAL A 262 16.91 -26.13 -3.73
N ILE A 263 17.42 -27.27 -4.21
CA ILE A 263 18.84 -27.56 -4.31
C ILE A 263 19.25 -27.34 -5.77
N LEU A 264 19.93 -26.23 -6.06
CA LEU A 264 20.23 -25.81 -7.44
C LEU A 264 21.18 -26.76 -8.18
N SER A 265 22.09 -27.43 -7.46
CA SER A 265 23.05 -28.40 -8.03
C SER A 265 22.38 -29.62 -8.68
N LYS A 266 21.13 -29.94 -8.30
CA LYS A 266 20.35 -31.03 -8.91
C LYS A 266 19.85 -30.71 -10.31
N TYR A 267 19.87 -29.44 -10.71
CA TYR A 267 19.27 -28.95 -11.94
C TYR A 267 20.23 -28.06 -12.74
N PRO A 268 21.45 -28.52 -13.08
CA PRO A 268 22.45 -27.70 -13.75
C PRO A 268 21.97 -27.18 -15.12
N ASP A 269 21.20 -28.00 -15.85
CA ASP A 269 20.72 -27.67 -17.20
C ASP A 269 19.76 -26.47 -17.22
N SER A 270 19.05 -26.25 -16.12
CA SER A 270 18.12 -25.12 -15.93
C SER A 270 18.80 -23.76 -15.99
N PHE A 271 20.14 -23.69 -15.91
CA PHE A 271 20.89 -22.45 -15.79
C PHE A 271 21.87 -22.21 -16.93
N THR A 272 21.99 -23.15 -17.87
CA THR A 272 22.98 -23.14 -18.97
C THR A 272 22.87 -21.95 -19.91
N CYS A 273 21.66 -21.42 -20.10
CA CYS A 273 21.39 -20.25 -20.94
C CYS A 273 21.73 -18.90 -20.28
N MET A 274 22.07 -18.89 -18.98
CA MET A 274 22.22 -17.65 -18.21
C MET A 274 23.68 -17.22 -18.11
N LYS A 275 23.92 -15.91 -18.19
CA LYS A 275 25.26 -15.32 -18.00
C LYS A 275 25.70 -15.31 -16.53
N VAL A 276 24.74 -15.26 -15.62
CA VAL A 276 24.95 -15.25 -14.17
C VAL A 276 24.19 -16.40 -13.54
N LEU A 277 24.79 -17.03 -12.53
CA LEU A 277 24.11 -18.05 -11.74
C LEU A 277 23.25 -17.39 -10.65
N PRO A 278 22.11 -18.00 -10.26
CA PRO A 278 21.30 -17.47 -9.17
C PRO A 278 22.07 -17.38 -7.85
N ILE A 279 21.72 -16.43 -6.99
CA ILE A 279 22.22 -16.41 -5.62
C ILE A 279 21.37 -17.41 -4.82
N GLY A 280 22.00 -18.41 -4.18
CA GLY A 280 21.29 -19.48 -3.48
C GLY A 280 22.20 -20.58 -2.91
N ARG A 281 21.59 -21.64 -2.37
CA ARG A 281 22.31 -22.80 -1.84
C ARG A 281 22.58 -23.81 -2.95
N TYR A 282 23.86 -23.99 -3.28
CA TYR A 282 24.38 -25.05 -4.15
C TYR A 282 25.00 -26.12 -3.24
N ARG A 283 24.23 -27.11 -2.81
CA ARG A 283 24.77 -28.23 -2.02
C ARG A 283 24.81 -29.50 -2.86
#